data_AF-A0ABC8TIT0-F1
#
_entry.id   AF-A0ABC8TIT0-F1
#
_cell.length_a   1.000
_cell.length_b   1.000
_cell.length_c   1.000
_cell.angle_alpha   90.00
_cell.angle_beta   90.00
_cell.angle_gamma   90.00
#
_symmetry.space_group_name_H-M   'P 1'
#
loop_
_entity.id
_entity.type
_entity.pdbx_description
1 polymer ?
#
loop_
_entity_poly.entity_id
_entity_poly.type
_entity_poly.pdbx_seq_one_letter_code
_entity_poly.pdbx_strand_id
1 'polypeptide(L)'
;MFHFCSEVQIVEKNPEAAIVLFWKAINAGDRVDSALKDMAVVMKQLDRTEEAIEAIKSFRGLCPKQAQESLDNLLIDLYKGNLGWAYIQKANFLAAEVVYRKAQMIYPDANKACNLGLCLMKQARHEEARSVLEQVLQGKLPGAGDIKSRNRAEDLWRELGSWEPPPLSSNPPSLGLEDDDFADGLERLINEWAPNRSGRLPIFEEISRFRDQLDC
;
A
#
# COMPACT_ATOMS: atom_id res chain seq x y z
N MET A 1 -9.97 -14.50 35.54
CA MET A 1 -9.13 -13.52 34.80
C MET A 1 -7.99 -14.24 34.05
N PHE A 2 -8.28 -15.36 33.36
CA PHE A 2 -7.26 -16.25 32.78
C PHE A 2 -7.44 -16.52 31.27
N HIS A 3 -8.42 -15.93 30.58
CA HIS A 3 -8.77 -16.34 29.22
C HIS A 3 -8.25 -15.46 28.08
N PHE A 4 -7.60 -14.33 28.37
CA PHE A 4 -7.15 -13.41 27.30
C PHE A 4 -5.69 -13.67 26.87
N CYS A 5 -4.89 -14.35 27.70
CA CYS A 5 -3.45 -14.54 27.44
C CYS A 5 -3.14 -15.79 26.59
N SER A 6 -3.99 -16.82 26.64
CA SER A 6 -3.79 -18.07 25.90
C SER A 6 -4.28 -18.01 24.44
N GLU A 7 -5.25 -17.14 24.10
CA GLU A 7 -5.76 -17.01 22.73
C GLU A 7 -4.75 -16.30 21.80
N VAL A 8 -4.10 -15.24 22.29
CA VAL A 8 -3.09 -14.49 21.52
C VAL A 8 -1.88 -15.35 21.13
N GLN A 9 -1.47 -16.28 22.01
CA GLN A 9 -0.31 -17.14 21.78
C GLN A 9 -0.55 -18.28 20.77
N ILE A 10 -1.81 -18.70 20.58
CA ILE A 10 -2.19 -19.72 19.59
C ILE A 10 -2.34 -19.09 18.21
N VAL A 11 -2.86 -17.86 18.11
CA VAL A 11 -3.04 -17.15 16.83
C VAL A 11 -1.72 -16.95 16.09
N GLU A 12 -0.63 -16.61 16.80
CA GLU A 12 0.68 -16.45 16.17
C GLU A 12 1.34 -17.77 15.75
N LYS A 13 1.02 -18.90 16.40
CA LYS A 13 1.66 -20.20 16.13
C LYS A 13 0.88 -21.09 15.16
N ASN A 14 -0.44 -20.94 15.07
CA ASN A 14 -1.29 -21.73 14.18
C ASN A 14 -2.61 -20.99 13.86
N PRO A 15 -2.60 -20.13 12.82
CA PRO A 15 -3.77 -19.31 12.47
C PRO A 15 -4.96 -20.16 11.99
N GLU A 16 -4.73 -21.31 11.36
CA GLU A 16 -5.78 -22.24 10.95
C GLU A 16 -6.49 -22.87 12.16
N ALA A 17 -5.75 -23.26 13.20
CA ALA A 17 -6.33 -23.78 14.44
C ALA A 17 -7.13 -22.70 15.19
N ALA A 18 -6.67 -21.45 15.17
CA ALA A 18 -7.40 -20.33 15.75
C ALA A 18 -8.76 -20.13 15.06
N ILE A 19 -8.81 -20.22 13.72
CA ILE A 19 -10.07 -20.15 12.96
C ILE A 19 -11.06 -21.24 13.42
N VAL A 20 -10.60 -22.47 13.66
CA VAL A 20 -11.47 -23.56 14.16
C VAL A 20 -12.04 -23.21 15.53
N LEU A 21 -11.25 -22.61 16.43
CA LEU A 21 -11.71 -22.20 17.75
C LEU A 21 -12.76 -21.08 17.66
N PHE A 22 -12.54 -20.08 16.82
CA PHE A 22 -13.52 -19.02 16.59
C PHE A 22 -14.83 -19.55 16.04
N TRP A 23 -14.79 -20.47 15.06
CA TRP A 23 -16.00 -21.14 14.57
C TRP A 23 -16.75 -21.89 15.67
N LYS A 24 -16.03 -22.54 16.58
CA LYS A 24 -16.63 -23.20 17.74
C LYS A 24 -17.34 -22.21 18.66
N ALA A 25 -16.72 -21.07 18.96
CA ALA A 25 -17.31 -20.01 19.78
C ALA A 25 -18.57 -19.42 19.14
N ILE A 26 -18.51 -19.11 17.84
CA ILE A 26 -19.63 -18.57 17.05
C ILE A 26 -20.82 -19.55 17.09
N ASN A 27 -20.57 -20.83 16.81
CA ASN A 27 -21.61 -21.86 16.79
C ASN A 27 -22.20 -22.13 18.19
N ALA A 28 -21.42 -21.90 19.26
CA ALA A 28 -21.88 -22.00 20.64
C ALA A 28 -22.60 -20.72 21.13
N GLY A 29 -22.60 -19.64 20.35
CA GLY A 29 -23.14 -18.35 20.77
C GLY A 29 -22.30 -17.61 21.80
N ASP A 30 -21.06 -18.05 22.07
CA ASP A 30 -20.16 -17.39 23.04
C ASP A 30 -19.45 -16.22 22.36
N ARG A 31 -19.72 -15.00 22.85
CA ARG A 31 -19.05 -13.75 22.43
C ARG A 31 -18.89 -13.64 20.90
N VAL A 32 -19.99 -13.93 20.17
CA VAL A 32 -20.01 -14.02 18.71
C VAL A 32 -19.40 -12.80 18.04
N ASP A 33 -19.65 -11.60 18.56
CA ASP A 33 -19.10 -10.36 18.00
C ASP A 33 -17.57 -10.25 18.14
N SER A 34 -17.02 -10.70 19.27
CA SER A 34 -15.57 -10.71 19.50
C SER A 34 -14.92 -11.78 18.63
N ALA A 35 -15.48 -12.99 18.61
CA ALA A 35 -14.98 -14.10 17.80
C ALA A 35 -14.99 -13.77 16.29
N LEU A 36 -16.02 -13.08 15.78
CA LEU A 36 -16.07 -12.64 14.39
C LEU A 36 -14.99 -11.62 14.05
N LYS A 37 -14.74 -10.64 14.93
CA LYS A 37 -13.69 -9.62 14.70
C LYS A 37 -12.30 -10.25 14.68
N ASP A 38 -12.01 -11.10 15.66
CA ASP A 38 -10.70 -11.74 15.76
C ASP A 38 -10.48 -12.73 14.61
N MET A 39 -11.50 -13.51 14.26
CA MET A 39 -11.44 -14.44 13.11
C MET A 39 -11.20 -13.70 11.80
N ALA A 40 -11.85 -12.55 11.58
CA ALA A 40 -11.68 -11.77 10.36
C ALA A 40 -10.24 -11.25 10.21
N VAL A 41 -9.60 -10.84 11.31
CA VAL A 41 -8.19 -10.43 11.29
C VAL A 41 -7.29 -11.59 10.87
N VAL A 42 -7.50 -12.79 11.44
CA VAL A 42 -6.70 -13.98 11.11
C VAL A 42 -6.95 -14.45 9.67
N MET A 43 -8.20 -14.51 9.23
CA MET A 43 -8.56 -14.87 7.86
C MET A 43 -7.94 -13.92 6.83
N LYS A 44 -7.90 -12.62 7.13
CA LYS A 44 -7.22 -11.63 6.28
C LYS A 44 -5.72 -11.89 6.15
N GLN A 45 -5.03 -12.28 7.23
CA GLN A 45 -3.59 -12.63 7.17
C GLN A 45 -3.32 -13.87 6.30
N LEU A 46 -4.29 -14.78 6.21
CA LEU A 46 -4.25 -15.96 5.35
C LEU A 46 -4.74 -15.70 3.93
N ASP A 47 -5.01 -14.45 3.56
CA ASP A 47 -5.59 -14.07 2.26
C ASP A 47 -6.97 -14.71 1.99
N ARG A 48 -7.73 -15.00 3.06
CA ARG A 48 -9.10 -15.57 3.02
C ARG A 48 -10.14 -14.50 3.32
N THR A 49 -9.99 -13.33 2.70
CA THR A 49 -10.80 -12.13 3.00
C THR A 49 -12.27 -12.33 2.64
N GLU A 50 -12.56 -13.03 1.54
CA GLU A 50 -13.92 -13.35 1.10
C GLU A 50 -14.66 -14.20 2.14
N GLU A 51 -13.99 -15.17 2.75
CA GLU A 51 -14.56 -16.01 3.80
C GLU A 51 -14.85 -15.20 5.07
N ALA A 52 -13.98 -14.26 5.43
CA ALA A 52 -14.19 -13.34 6.54
C ALA A 52 -15.44 -12.48 6.31
N ILE A 53 -15.59 -11.92 5.10
CA ILE A 53 -16.75 -11.12 4.71
C ILE A 53 -18.04 -11.94 4.85
N GLU A 54 -18.03 -13.17 4.34
CA GLU A 54 -19.23 -14.02 4.37
C GLU A 54 -19.59 -14.45 5.80
N ALA A 55 -18.60 -14.76 6.63
CA ALA A 55 -18.81 -15.04 8.05
C ALA A 55 -19.43 -13.85 8.77
N ILE A 56 -18.89 -12.63 8.61
CA ILE A 56 -19.46 -11.44 9.27
C ILE A 56 -20.90 -11.21 8.80
N LYS A 57 -21.18 -11.30 7.49
CA LYS A 57 -22.54 -11.14 6.96
C LYS A 57 -23.52 -12.16 7.53
N SER A 58 -23.08 -13.42 7.65
CA SER A 58 -23.94 -14.52 8.12
C SER A 58 -24.27 -14.42 9.61
N PHE A 59 -23.30 -14.00 10.43
CA PHE A 59 -23.43 -14.09 11.89
C PHE A 59 -23.63 -12.75 12.59
N ARG A 60 -23.44 -11.60 11.93
CA ARG A 60 -23.66 -10.28 12.56
C ARG A 60 -25.07 -10.09 13.13
N GLY A 61 -26.08 -10.79 12.61
CA GLY A 61 -27.45 -10.73 13.15
C GLY A 61 -27.58 -11.33 14.55
N LEU A 62 -26.63 -12.18 14.97
CA LEU A 62 -26.56 -12.77 16.30
C LEU A 62 -25.80 -11.88 17.30
N CYS A 63 -25.18 -10.80 16.82
CA CYS A 63 -24.38 -9.88 17.64
C CYS A 63 -25.25 -8.78 18.28
N PRO A 64 -24.86 -8.28 19.47
CA PRO A 64 -25.56 -7.17 20.11
C PRO A 64 -25.52 -5.90 19.25
N LYS A 65 -26.50 -5.00 19.43
CA LYS A 65 -26.60 -3.75 18.67
C LYS A 65 -25.34 -2.89 18.76
N GLN A 66 -24.70 -2.90 19.93
CA GLN A 66 -23.46 -2.17 20.22
C GLN A 66 -22.28 -2.62 19.35
N ALA A 67 -22.30 -3.87 18.86
CA ALA A 67 -21.23 -4.38 17.99
C ALA A 67 -21.45 -4.05 16.51
N GLN A 68 -22.67 -3.65 16.10
CA GLN A 68 -23.02 -3.53 14.68
C GLN A 68 -22.14 -2.51 13.94
N GLU A 69 -21.95 -1.33 14.53
CA GLU A 69 -21.11 -0.28 13.93
C GLU A 69 -19.67 -0.77 13.71
N SER A 70 -19.09 -1.46 14.70
CA SER A 70 -17.74 -2.02 14.57
C SER A 70 -17.64 -3.13 13.52
N LEU A 71 -18.70 -3.93 13.34
CA LEU A 71 -18.75 -4.97 12.30
C LEU A 71 -18.96 -4.35 10.91
N ASP A 72 -19.75 -3.29 10.80
CA ASP A 72 -19.97 -2.55 9.55
C ASP A 72 -18.68 -1.87 9.09
N ASN A 73 -17.95 -1.22 10.01
CA ASN A 73 -16.64 -0.63 9.71
C ASN A 73 -15.64 -1.69 9.23
N LEU A 74 -15.64 -2.87 9.87
CA LEU A 74 -14.78 -3.98 9.49
C LEU A 74 -15.13 -4.52 8.10
N LEU A 75 -16.41 -4.71 7.79
CA LEU A 75 -16.87 -5.09 6.45
C LEU A 75 -16.43 -4.07 5.40
N ILE A 76 -16.61 -2.78 5.67
CA ILE A 76 -16.20 -1.70 4.76
C ILE A 76 -14.69 -1.78 4.50
N ASP A 77 -13.89 -2.04 5.53
CA ASP A 77 -12.44 -2.17 5.38
C ASP A 77 -12.03 -3.38 4.53
N LEU A 78 -12.63 -4.55 4.76
CA LEU A 78 -12.38 -5.75 3.96
C LEU A 78 -12.75 -5.51 2.49
N TYR A 79 -13.92 -4.92 2.22
CA TYR A 79 -14.35 -4.58 0.86
C TYR A 79 -13.41 -3.59 0.17
N LYS A 80 -12.96 -2.55 0.88
CA LYS A 80 -12.03 -1.57 0.32
C LYS A 80 -10.66 -2.20 0.04
N GLY A 81 -10.17 -3.09 0.91
CA GLY A 81 -8.94 -3.85 0.65
C GLY A 81 -9.02 -4.62 -0.68
N ASN A 82 -10.10 -5.39 -0.86
CA ASN A 82 -10.33 -6.17 -2.08
C ASN A 82 -10.49 -5.29 -3.32
N LEU A 83 -11.25 -4.19 -3.21
CA LEU A 83 -11.42 -3.25 -4.30
C LEU A 83 -10.10 -2.59 -4.70
N GLY A 84 -9.28 -2.18 -3.73
CA GLY A 84 -7.95 -1.63 -3.97
C GLY A 84 -7.05 -2.63 -4.69
N TRP A 85 -7.07 -3.90 -4.27
CA TRP A 85 -6.32 -4.97 -4.91
C TRP A 85 -6.77 -5.23 -6.35
N ALA A 86 -8.08 -5.24 -6.60
CA ALA A 86 -8.63 -5.38 -7.94
C ALA A 86 -8.18 -4.24 -8.89
N TYR A 87 -8.07 -3.01 -8.39
CA TYR A 87 -7.53 -1.89 -9.17
C TYR A 87 -6.03 -2.04 -9.46
N ILE A 88 -5.24 -2.54 -8.51
CA ILE A 88 -3.81 -2.85 -8.73
C ILE A 88 -3.66 -3.87 -9.86
N GLN A 89 -4.46 -4.94 -9.89
CA GLN A 89 -4.41 -5.96 -10.95
C GLN A 89 -4.72 -5.40 -12.33
N LYS A 90 -5.56 -4.36 -12.40
CA LYS A 90 -5.87 -3.62 -13.65
C LYS A 90 -4.86 -2.52 -13.97
N ALA A 91 -3.75 -2.43 -13.22
CA ALA A 91 -2.76 -1.36 -13.29
C ALA A 91 -3.35 0.07 -13.13
N ASN A 92 -4.53 0.19 -12.51
CA ASN A 92 -5.14 1.48 -12.24
C ASN A 92 -4.71 1.99 -10.85
N PHE A 93 -3.46 2.44 -10.78
CA PHE A 93 -2.83 2.83 -9.51
C PHE A 93 -3.42 4.10 -8.89
N LEU A 94 -3.99 5.00 -9.70
CA LEU A 94 -4.68 6.20 -9.22
C LEU A 94 -5.95 5.84 -8.45
N ALA A 95 -6.79 4.97 -9.02
CA ALA A 95 -8.00 4.52 -8.33
C ALA A 95 -7.66 3.66 -7.09
N ALA A 96 -6.66 2.78 -7.21
CA ALA A 96 -6.17 1.96 -6.10
C ALA A 96 -5.70 2.83 -4.92
N GLU A 97 -4.92 3.89 -5.18
CA GLU A 97 -4.44 4.81 -4.14
C GLU A 97 -5.61 5.43 -3.36
N VAL A 98 -6.62 5.96 -4.07
CA VAL A 98 -7.77 6.59 -3.42
C VAL A 98 -8.48 5.59 -2.50
N VAL A 99 -8.64 4.35 -2.96
CA VAL A 99 -9.27 3.29 -2.17
C VAL A 99 -8.41 2.94 -0.95
N TYR A 100 -7.11 2.72 -1.12
CA TYR A 100 -6.22 2.35 -0.02
C TYR A 100 -6.05 3.46 1.01
N ARG A 101 -5.95 4.74 0.61
CA ARG A 101 -5.94 5.87 1.56
C ARG A 101 -7.22 5.89 2.39
N LYS A 102 -8.39 5.71 1.74
CA LYS A 102 -9.68 5.64 2.44
C LYS A 102 -9.84 4.39 3.31
N ALA A 103 -9.16 3.29 3.01
CA ALA A 103 -9.17 2.09 3.85
C ALA A 103 -8.28 2.30 5.08
N GLN A 104 -7.07 2.85 4.87
CA GLN A 104 -6.11 3.16 5.93
C GLN A 104 -6.67 4.15 6.97
N MET A 105 -7.58 5.06 6.58
CA MET A 105 -8.27 5.96 7.52
C MET A 105 -9.26 5.24 8.45
N ILE A 106 -9.78 4.08 8.07
CA ILE A 106 -10.74 3.31 8.88
C ILE A 106 -9.98 2.32 9.77
N TYR A 107 -9.24 1.40 9.16
CA TYR A 107 -8.40 0.45 9.88
C TYR A 107 -6.99 0.43 9.27
N PRO A 108 -6.05 1.21 9.86
CA PRO A 108 -4.66 1.21 9.46
C PRO A 108 -4.05 -0.19 9.59
N ASP A 109 -3.35 -0.62 8.54
CA ASP A 109 -2.75 -1.95 8.47
C ASP A 109 -1.49 -1.93 7.62
N ALA A 110 -0.50 -2.75 8.00
CA ALA A 110 0.79 -2.83 7.31
C ALA A 110 0.66 -3.30 5.84
N ASN A 111 -0.16 -4.33 5.56
CA ASN A 111 -0.33 -4.85 4.21
C ASN A 111 -0.99 -3.78 3.30
N LYS A 112 -2.01 -3.09 3.79
CA LYS A 112 -2.62 -1.96 3.06
C LYS A 112 -1.63 -0.82 2.81
N ALA A 113 -0.79 -0.49 3.79
CA ALA A 113 0.27 0.50 3.62
C ALA A 113 1.32 0.08 2.58
N CYS A 114 1.73 -1.19 2.55
CA CYS A 114 2.61 -1.71 1.50
C CYS A 114 1.96 -1.60 0.10
N ASN A 115 0.68 -1.93 -0.02
CA ASN A 115 -0.06 -1.79 -1.28
C ASN A 115 -0.23 -0.33 -1.71
N LEU A 116 -0.42 0.59 -0.76
CA LEU A 116 -0.41 2.03 -1.01
C LEU A 116 0.98 2.51 -1.48
N GLY A 117 2.05 2.06 -0.83
CA GLY A 117 3.43 2.33 -1.22
C GLY A 117 3.72 1.89 -2.66
N LEU A 118 3.30 0.68 -3.03
CA LEU A 118 3.38 0.20 -4.42
C LEU A 118 2.62 1.10 -5.39
N CYS A 119 1.40 1.53 -5.05
CA CYS A 119 0.62 2.44 -5.90
C CYS A 119 1.33 3.78 -6.12
N LEU A 120 1.99 4.32 -5.09
CA LEU A 120 2.75 5.56 -5.15
C LEU A 120 4.03 5.41 -5.97
N MET A 121 4.76 4.30 -5.81
CA MET A 121 5.93 3.96 -6.63
C MET A 121 5.59 3.88 -8.11
N LYS A 122 4.49 3.21 -8.48
CA LYS A 122 4.05 3.11 -9.87
C LYS A 122 3.61 4.45 -10.48
N GLN A 123 3.40 5.47 -9.65
CA GLN A 123 3.14 6.85 -10.05
C GLN A 123 4.39 7.75 -9.96
N ALA A 124 5.58 7.18 -9.74
CA ALA A 124 6.84 7.91 -9.55
C ALA A 124 6.85 8.86 -8.33
N ARG A 125 5.94 8.68 -7.36
CA ARG A 125 5.85 9.47 -6.13
C ARG A 125 6.69 8.84 -5.02
N HIS A 126 8.01 8.81 -5.22
CA HIS A 126 8.93 8.02 -4.41
C HIS A 126 9.06 8.50 -2.96
N GLU A 127 9.02 9.81 -2.72
CA GLU A 127 9.09 10.36 -1.36
C GLU A 127 7.88 9.99 -0.50
N GLU A 128 6.68 10.06 -1.09
CA GLU A 128 5.46 9.63 -0.38
C GLU A 128 5.45 8.12 -0.14
N ALA A 129 5.90 7.33 -1.13
CA ALA A 129 6.04 5.89 -0.97
C ALA A 129 7.01 5.55 0.17
N ARG A 130 8.16 6.22 0.23
CA ARG A 130 9.16 6.06 1.29
C ARG A 130 8.54 6.36 2.66
N SER A 131 7.87 7.51 2.81
CA SER A 131 7.22 7.86 4.09
C SER A 131 6.19 6.83 4.56
N VAL A 132 5.42 6.22 3.64
CA VAL A 132 4.43 5.19 3.97
C VAL A 132 5.10 3.87 4.38
N LEU A 133 6.09 3.41 3.62
CA LEU A 133 6.80 2.16 3.89
C LEU A 133 7.63 2.24 5.19
N GLU A 134 8.17 3.41 5.50
CA GLU A 134 8.93 3.62 6.73
C GLU A 134 8.07 3.38 7.97
N GLN A 135 6.80 3.78 7.94
CA GLN A 135 5.86 3.52 9.04
C GLN A 135 5.64 2.02 9.27
N VAL A 136 5.64 1.21 8.19
CA VAL A 136 5.57 -0.25 8.29
C VAL A 136 6.85 -0.80 8.91
N LEU A 137 8.02 -0.39 8.42
CA LEU A 137 9.33 -0.88 8.90
C LEU A 137 9.60 -0.52 10.37
N GLN A 138 9.15 0.66 10.80
CA GLN A 138 9.21 1.13 12.19
C GLN A 138 8.18 0.45 13.11
N GLY A 139 7.30 -0.42 12.58
CA GLY A 139 6.33 -1.14 13.38
C GLY A 139 5.15 -0.28 13.87
N LYS A 140 4.92 0.90 13.27
CA LYS A 140 3.88 1.84 13.71
C LYS A 140 2.45 1.38 13.37
N LEU A 141 2.31 0.45 12.43
CA LEU A 141 1.03 -0.03 11.94
C LEU A 141 0.70 -1.42 12.49
N PRO A 142 -0.59 -1.69 12.81
CA PRO A 142 -1.05 -3.04 13.11
C PRO A 142 -0.68 -4.01 11.99
N GLY A 143 -0.21 -5.21 12.36
CA GLY A 143 0.26 -6.20 11.40
C GLY A 143 1.70 -6.00 10.90
N ALA A 144 2.42 -4.95 11.32
CA ALA A 144 3.82 -4.75 10.92
C ALA A 144 4.80 -5.80 11.49
N GLY A 145 4.37 -6.58 12.49
CA GLY A 145 5.11 -7.74 13.01
C GLY A 145 4.98 -8.99 12.15
N ASP A 146 4.03 -9.02 11.19
CA ASP A 146 3.93 -10.12 10.22
C ASP A 146 5.14 -10.08 9.27
N ILE A 147 5.86 -11.19 9.24
CA ILE A 147 7.07 -11.35 8.42
C ILE A 147 6.76 -11.07 6.95
N LYS A 148 5.58 -11.46 6.44
CA LYS A 148 5.23 -11.21 5.03
C LYS A 148 5.09 -9.72 4.75
N SER A 149 4.34 -9.02 5.59
CA SER A 149 4.09 -7.58 5.45
C SER A 149 5.40 -6.78 5.58
N ARG A 150 6.27 -7.18 6.52
CA ARG A 150 7.59 -6.56 6.72
C ARG A 150 8.54 -6.83 5.55
N ASN A 151 8.69 -8.08 5.12
CA ASN A 151 9.53 -8.44 3.97
C ASN A 151 9.07 -7.68 2.72
N ARG A 152 7.75 -7.59 2.50
CA ARG A 152 7.21 -6.83 1.37
C ARG A 152 7.54 -5.34 1.46
N ALA A 153 7.52 -4.75 2.65
CA ALA A 153 7.95 -3.37 2.84
C ALA A 153 9.44 -3.20 2.55
N GLU A 154 10.30 -4.13 2.99
CA GLU A 154 11.74 -4.11 2.75
C GLU A 154 12.08 -4.28 1.25
N ASP A 155 11.38 -5.15 0.54
CA ASP A 155 11.55 -5.34 -0.91
C ASP A 155 11.20 -4.05 -1.68
N LEU A 156 10.04 -3.45 -1.36
CA LEU A 156 9.62 -2.18 -1.96
C LEU A 156 10.58 -1.03 -1.59
N TRP A 157 11.12 -1.03 -0.38
CA TRP A 157 12.12 -0.06 0.04
C TRP A 157 13.43 -0.19 -0.75
N ARG A 158 13.87 -1.42 -1.03
CA ARG A 158 15.06 -1.68 -1.84
C ARG A 158 14.84 -1.25 -3.30
N GLU A 159 13.66 -1.48 -3.84
CA GLU A 159 13.26 -0.99 -5.17
C GLU A 159 13.24 0.55 -5.25
N LEU A 160 12.92 1.25 -4.16
CA LEU A 160 13.04 2.71 -4.10
C LEU A 160 14.50 3.18 -4.08
N GLY A 161 15.38 2.45 -3.39
CA GLY A 161 16.81 2.77 -3.30
C GLY A 161 17.56 2.64 -4.63
N SER A 162 17.09 1.79 -5.55
CA SER A 162 17.69 1.71 -6.90
C SER A 162 17.35 2.90 -7.79
N TRP A 163 16.43 3.77 -7.36
CA TRP A 163 16.02 5.00 -8.05
C TRP A 163 16.61 6.27 -7.43
N GLU A 164 17.45 6.18 -6.39
CA GLU A 164 18.05 7.37 -5.79
C GLU A 164 19.07 8.03 -6.73
N PRO A 165 18.99 9.36 -6.94
CA PRO A 165 20.10 10.10 -7.49
C PRO A 165 21.32 10.02 -6.59
N PRO A 166 22.53 9.86 -7.15
CA PRO A 166 23.74 9.87 -6.35
C PRO A 166 23.71 11.12 -5.48
N PRO A 167 24.07 11.01 -4.19
CA PRO A 167 24.00 12.14 -3.28
C PRO A 167 24.82 13.28 -3.90
N LEU A 168 24.16 14.41 -4.16
CA LEU A 168 24.84 15.64 -4.53
C LEU A 168 25.73 16.00 -3.34
N SER A 169 27.00 15.62 -3.47
CA SER A 169 28.08 15.98 -2.56
C SER A 169 27.95 17.45 -2.22
N SER A 170 27.61 17.72 -0.96
CA SER A 170 27.61 19.06 -0.39
C SER A 170 29.00 19.64 -0.56
N ASN A 171 29.06 20.69 -1.39
CA ASN A 171 30.21 21.38 -1.98
C ASN A 171 30.57 20.85 -3.38
N PRO A 172 30.15 21.56 -4.45
CA PRO A 172 30.95 21.55 -5.65
C PRO A 172 32.35 22.02 -5.24
N PRO A 173 33.44 21.34 -5.64
CA PRO A 173 34.74 21.98 -5.60
C PRO A 173 34.57 23.30 -6.37
N SER A 174 35.07 24.39 -5.82
CA SER A 174 35.17 25.67 -6.53
C SER A 174 36.11 25.46 -7.73
N LEU A 175 35.57 24.89 -8.79
CA LEU A 175 36.19 24.75 -10.10
C LEU A 175 35.86 26.05 -10.80
N GLY A 176 36.82 26.97 -10.79
CA GLY A 176 36.82 28.07 -11.73
C GLY A 176 36.89 27.48 -13.11
N LEU A 177 35.76 27.35 -13.78
CA LEU A 177 35.63 26.87 -15.15
C LEU A 177 34.54 27.69 -15.82
N GLU A 178 34.87 28.14 -17.02
CA GLU A 178 34.15 29.08 -17.86
C GLU A 178 32.75 28.53 -18.20
N ASP A 179 31.78 29.44 -18.36
CA ASP A 179 30.34 29.16 -18.41
C ASP A 179 29.91 28.12 -19.49
N ASP A 180 30.76 27.84 -20.48
CA ASP A 180 30.46 26.93 -21.59
C ASP A 180 30.61 25.42 -21.22
N ASP A 181 31.47 25.06 -20.26
CA ASP A 181 31.68 23.64 -19.87
C ASP A 181 30.57 23.12 -18.91
N PHE A 182 29.85 24.02 -18.24
CA PHE A 182 28.81 23.65 -17.28
C PHE A 182 27.57 23.07 -17.97
N ALA A 183 27.17 23.67 -19.09
CA ALA A 183 26.00 23.23 -19.85
C ALA A 183 26.22 21.83 -20.44
N ASP A 184 27.40 21.59 -21.01
CA ASP A 184 27.79 20.28 -21.57
C ASP A 184 27.90 19.20 -20.48
N GLY A 185 28.43 19.58 -19.32
CA GLY A 185 28.48 18.71 -18.14
C GLY A 185 27.09 18.31 -17.64
N LEU A 186 26.16 19.27 -17.59
CA LEU A 186 24.78 19.04 -17.16
C LEU A 186 23.99 18.21 -18.18
N GLU A 187 24.17 18.48 -19.47
CA GLU A 187 23.50 17.76 -20.56
C GLU A 187 23.96 16.30 -20.64
N ARG A 188 25.25 16.02 -20.41
CA ARG A 188 25.77 14.66 -20.27
C ARG A 188 25.13 13.92 -19.11
N LEU A 189 25.01 14.58 -17.96
CA LEU A 189 24.45 13.98 -16.75
C LEU A 189 22.96 13.68 -16.91
N ILE A 190 22.20 14.56 -17.56
CA ILE A 190 20.79 14.36 -17.91
C ILE A 190 20.63 13.20 -18.91
N ASN A 191 21.49 13.09 -19.91
CA ASN A 191 21.44 12.01 -20.90
C ASN A 191 21.83 10.65 -20.33
N GLU A 192 22.68 10.62 -19.30
CA GLU A 192 23.06 9.41 -18.58
C GLU A 192 21.95 8.95 -17.60
N TRP A 193 21.28 9.91 -16.94
CA TRP A 193 20.16 9.67 -16.02
C TRP A 193 18.84 9.36 -16.72
N ALA A 194 18.64 9.88 -17.92
CA ALA A 194 17.44 9.70 -18.72
C ALA A 194 17.84 9.63 -20.20
N PRO A 195 18.18 8.44 -20.74
CA PRO A 195 18.60 8.32 -22.13
C PRO A 195 17.47 8.81 -23.05
N ASN A 196 17.70 9.99 -23.62
CA ASN A 196 16.92 10.68 -24.66
C ASN A 196 15.48 10.17 -24.85
N ARG A 197 14.54 10.65 -24.02
CA ARG A 197 13.19 10.90 -24.52
C ARG A 197 13.22 12.25 -25.21
N SER A 198 13.47 12.25 -26.51
CA SER A 198 13.40 13.45 -27.35
C SER A 198 12.12 14.22 -27.02
N GLY A 199 12.31 15.42 -26.48
CA GLY A 199 11.23 16.31 -26.09
C GLY A 199 10.49 16.81 -27.32
N ARG A 200 9.38 16.16 -27.65
CA ARG A 200 8.14 16.71 -28.22
C ARG A 200 7.09 15.61 -28.24
N LEU A 201 5.95 15.85 -27.58
CA LEU A 201 4.78 14.98 -27.78
C LEU A 201 4.34 15.12 -29.24
N PRO A 202 3.93 14.04 -29.94
CA PRO A 202 3.58 14.06 -31.36
C PRO A 202 2.57 15.16 -31.75
N ILE A 203 1.70 15.53 -30.81
CA ILE A 203 0.71 16.61 -30.98
C ILE A 203 1.34 18.00 -31.27
N PHE A 204 2.57 18.26 -30.82
CA PHE A 204 3.26 19.53 -31.07
C PHE A 204 3.87 19.62 -32.49
N GLU A 205 4.07 18.50 -33.18
CA GLU A 205 4.45 18.50 -34.61
C GLU A 205 3.26 18.86 -35.51
N GLU A 206 2.06 18.37 -35.19
CA GLU A 206 0.85 18.73 -35.94
C GLU A 206 0.52 20.22 -35.83
N ILE A 207 0.59 20.79 -34.62
CA ILE A 207 0.28 22.22 -34.39
C ILE A 207 1.27 23.14 -35.13
N SER A 208 2.55 22.73 -35.24
CA SER A 208 3.55 23.51 -35.98
C SER A 208 3.27 23.52 -37.49
N ARG A 209 2.85 22.38 -38.05
CA ARG A 209 2.47 22.29 -39.48
C ARG A 209 1.25 23.14 -39.84
N PHE A 210 0.28 23.26 -38.92
CA PHE A 210 -0.90 24.11 -39.15
C PHE A 210 -0.57 25.61 -39.07
N ARG A 211 0.41 26.01 -38.25
CA ARG A 211 0.84 27.41 -38.15
C ARG A 211 1.56 27.87 -39.43
N ASP A 212 2.41 27.03 -40.00
CA ASP A 212 3.18 27.36 -41.20
C ASP A 212 2.32 27.40 -42.50
N GLN A 213 1.05 26.97 -42.43
CA GLN A 213 0.08 27.07 -43.54
C GLN A 213 -0.79 28.33 -43.50
N LEU A 214 -0.73 29.11 -42.41
CA LEU A 214 -1.51 30.34 -42.24
C LEU A 214 -0.71 31.61 -42.56
N ASP A 215 0.58 31.49 -42.86
CA ASP A 215 1.49 32.59 -43.20
C ASP A 215 1.76 32.71 -44.73
N CYS A 216 0.80 32.28 -45.58
CA CYS A 216 0.81 32.53 -47.03
C CYS A 216 -0.34 33.45 -47.47
#